data_AF-A0A2E7TXF6-F1
#
_entry.id   AF-A0A2E7TXF6-F1
#
_cell.length_a   1.000
_cell.length_b   1.000
_cell.length_c   1.000
_cell.angle_alpha   90.00
_cell.angle_beta   90.00
_cell.angle_gamma   90.00
#
_symmetry.space_group_name_H-M   'P 1'
#
loop_
_entity.id
_entity.type
_entity.pdbx_description
1 polymer ?
#
loop_
_entity_poly.entity_id
_entity_poly.type
_entity_poly.pdbx_seq_one_letter_code
_entity_poly.pdbx_strand_id
1 'polypeptide(L)'
;MKHLLAALALAISTIGFSQLPNGSVAPDFTITDIEGEEHNLYSYLDSGYAVIIDFSATWCGPCWDYHTSGVFEEIYEAHGPDGTNEVRILFLESDNSTTDDDLHGIGTNTWGDWTAGVEYPIADNGGSIFDLYQCSFYPTIFTVCPNRIIQQTGQATAEGHINFFQSGSCAPATMPNDVSLLQYLGPNRTCPETPTPLSVKVMNQGTAPLTAFTLTASTLFGAELITYDWTGNLDTYEMEIVELGETIFPSTSMFFIEVTSEDDFDGNNSVSETMNLTSEIATSLVRVSFTTDNMPGDNRWDITDGAGDVVASTAFGDMTENQTAYEWWVNLGTTGCYNFTVYDQLGNGGNIECDISTFNEDGVNINTIFTVNNNGNWTALNKGFLVNEVNMNIGEQFALPISAYPNPTNGLLTLQGLSSSTNQRVELRDAQGKLIFSQQRPATGASWVLDLNTLNNGLYILTVIDGDRRFTESIVRS
;
A
#
# COMPACT_ATOMS: atom_id res chain seq x y z
N MET A 1 28.05 35.49 9.68
CA MET A 1 27.28 34.65 10.62
C MET A 1 26.56 33.62 9.77
N LYS A 2 26.81 32.32 10.04
CA LYS A 2 26.39 31.20 9.20
C LYS A 2 24.86 31.07 9.20
N HIS A 3 24.25 31.02 8.02
CA HIS A 3 22.85 30.68 7.85
C HIS A 3 22.71 29.15 7.95
N LEU A 4 22.00 28.67 8.99
CA LEU A 4 21.56 27.27 9.06
C LEU A 4 20.30 27.13 8.20
N LEU A 5 20.41 26.42 7.07
CA LEU A 5 19.26 25.84 6.39
C LEU A 5 18.87 24.58 7.17
N ALA A 6 17.69 24.59 7.80
CA ALA A 6 17.06 23.38 8.30
C ALA A 6 16.26 22.77 7.15
N ALA A 7 16.81 21.70 6.55
CA ALA A 7 16.08 20.85 5.62
C ALA A 7 15.02 20.08 6.43
N LEU A 8 13.75 20.35 6.15
CA LEU A 8 12.63 19.59 6.69
C LEU A 8 12.56 18.27 5.92
N ALA A 9 13.11 17.21 6.51
CA ALA A 9 12.96 15.85 5.99
C ALA A 9 11.49 15.45 6.12
N LEU A 10 10.82 15.30 4.98
CA LEU A 10 9.50 14.69 4.89
C LEU A 10 9.66 13.21 5.30
N ALA A 11 9.24 12.87 6.51
CA ALA A 11 9.16 11.48 6.93
C ALA A 11 7.97 10.84 6.19
N ILE A 12 8.26 10.20 5.07
CA ILE A 12 7.35 9.27 4.41
C ILE A 12 7.16 8.13 5.40
N SER A 13 5.98 8.03 6.00
CA SER A 13 5.61 6.85 6.78
C SER A 13 5.45 5.69 5.81
N THR A 14 6.52 4.94 5.59
CA THR A 14 6.46 3.66 4.89
C THR A 14 5.57 2.74 5.72
N ILE A 15 4.41 2.39 5.18
CA ILE A 15 3.61 1.29 5.69
C ILE A 15 4.52 0.06 5.53
N GLY A 16 5.08 -0.43 6.64
CA GLY A 16 5.89 -1.63 6.61
C GLY A 16 4.97 -2.80 6.29
N PHE A 17 5.13 -3.42 5.12
CA PHE A 17 4.67 -4.78 4.94
C PHE A 17 5.45 -5.65 5.94
N SER A 18 4.79 -6.62 6.59
CA SER A 18 5.41 -7.44 7.64
C SER A 18 6.40 -8.49 7.10
N GLN A 19 6.71 -8.40 5.80
CA GLN A 19 7.57 -9.23 4.95
C GLN A 19 7.42 -8.76 3.49
N LEU A 20 8.39 -9.05 2.62
CA LEU A 20 8.23 -8.79 1.19
C LEU A 20 7.00 -9.54 0.61
N PRO A 21 6.13 -8.87 -0.17
CA PRO A 21 4.99 -9.53 -0.79
C PRO A 21 5.41 -10.48 -1.92
N ASN A 22 4.59 -11.50 -2.18
CA ASN A 22 4.78 -12.38 -3.35
C ASN A 22 4.86 -11.55 -4.64
N GLY A 23 5.76 -11.94 -5.55
CA GLY A 23 6.02 -11.18 -6.78
C GLY A 23 7.08 -10.08 -6.61
N SER A 24 7.60 -9.86 -5.40
CA SER A 24 8.73 -8.95 -5.17
C SER A 24 10.03 -9.48 -5.76
N VAL A 25 10.94 -8.57 -6.06
CA VAL A 25 12.32 -8.90 -6.43
C VAL A 25 13.09 -9.21 -5.15
N ALA A 26 13.72 -10.38 -5.09
CA ALA A 26 14.54 -10.81 -3.96
C ALA A 26 15.74 -9.86 -3.80
N PRO A 27 15.95 -9.23 -2.63
CA PRO A 27 17.20 -8.53 -2.36
C PRO A 27 18.38 -9.50 -2.42
N ASP A 28 19.44 -9.12 -3.13
CA ASP A 28 20.67 -9.91 -3.14
C ASP A 28 21.40 -9.84 -1.80
N PHE A 29 22.08 -10.92 -1.45
CA PHE A 29 22.89 -11.01 -0.25
C PHE A 29 24.01 -12.04 -0.43
N THR A 30 25.00 -11.93 0.46
CA THR A 30 26.07 -12.92 0.60
C THR A 30 26.17 -13.34 2.05
N ILE A 31 26.26 -14.65 2.29
CA ILE A 31 26.49 -15.26 3.61
C ILE A 31 27.75 -16.12 3.57
N THR A 32 28.26 -16.43 4.75
CA THR A 32 29.23 -17.51 4.96
C THR A 32 28.56 -18.55 5.84
N ASP A 33 28.57 -19.81 5.41
CA ASP A 33 27.99 -20.90 6.18
C ASP A 33 28.88 -21.32 7.37
N ILE A 34 28.39 -22.23 8.20
CA ILE A 34 29.12 -22.77 9.36
C ILE A 34 30.33 -23.64 8.96
N GLU A 35 30.46 -24.01 7.69
CA GLU A 35 31.60 -24.75 7.13
C GLU A 35 32.69 -23.81 6.60
N GLY A 36 32.38 -22.51 6.51
CA GLY A 36 33.27 -21.43 6.06
C GLY A 36 33.18 -21.13 4.56
N GLU A 37 32.20 -21.69 3.86
CA GLU A 37 31.96 -21.48 2.43
C GLU A 37 31.06 -20.25 2.21
N GLU A 38 31.33 -19.50 1.14
CA GLU A 38 30.59 -18.28 0.81
C GLU A 38 29.47 -18.58 -0.19
N HIS A 39 28.26 -18.08 0.08
CA HIS A 39 27.08 -18.26 -0.77
C HIS A 39 26.49 -16.90 -1.11
N ASN A 40 26.35 -16.61 -2.40
CA ASN A 40 25.66 -15.42 -2.90
C ASN A 40 24.38 -15.84 -3.62
N LEU A 41 23.26 -15.20 -3.27
CA LEU A 41 21.94 -15.54 -3.82
C LEU A 41 21.94 -15.40 -5.34
N TYR A 42 22.31 -14.25 -5.87
CA TYR A 42 22.21 -13.98 -7.31
C TYR A 42 23.13 -14.88 -8.13
N SER A 43 24.27 -15.31 -7.59
CA SER A 43 25.15 -16.29 -8.25
C SER A 43 24.45 -17.63 -8.50
N TYR A 44 23.56 -18.07 -7.59
CA TYR A 44 22.74 -19.26 -7.82
C TYR A 44 21.64 -19.02 -8.84
N LEU A 45 20.94 -17.89 -8.75
CA LEU A 45 19.85 -17.54 -9.65
C LEU A 45 20.33 -17.36 -11.10
N ASP A 46 21.47 -16.68 -11.29
CA ASP A 46 22.12 -16.48 -12.59
C ASP A 46 22.63 -17.81 -13.19
N SER A 47 22.88 -18.82 -12.33
CA SER A 47 23.20 -20.20 -12.76
C SER A 47 21.96 -21.04 -13.09
N GLY A 48 20.77 -20.47 -12.97
CA GLY A 48 19.49 -21.11 -13.28
C GLY A 48 18.89 -21.93 -12.13
N TYR A 49 19.44 -21.85 -10.91
CA TYR A 49 18.90 -22.55 -9.76
C TYR A 49 17.78 -21.74 -9.10
N ALA A 50 16.73 -22.43 -8.66
CA ALA A 50 15.85 -21.86 -7.64
C ALA A 50 16.55 -21.90 -6.27
N VAL A 51 16.18 -20.98 -5.36
CA VAL A 51 16.73 -20.95 -4.00
C VAL A 51 15.60 -20.90 -2.99
N ILE A 52 15.55 -21.85 -2.07
CA ILE A 52 14.69 -21.81 -0.89
C ILE A 52 15.50 -21.16 0.24
N ILE A 53 14.97 -20.09 0.82
CA ILE A 53 15.56 -19.38 1.95
C ILE A 53 14.67 -19.64 3.16
N ASP A 54 15.24 -20.25 4.20
CA ASP A 54 14.58 -20.46 5.49
C ASP A 54 15.15 -19.52 6.53
N PHE A 55 14.34 -18.53 6.94
CA PHE A 55 14.62 -17.71 8.09
C PHE A 55 14.07 -18.40 9.35
N SER A 56 14.97 -18.91 10.17
CA SER A 56 14.67 -19.69 11.38
C SER A 56 15.40 -19.13 12.61
N ALA A 57 15.02 -19.61 13.79
CA ALA A 57 15.71 -19.32 15.05
C ALA A 57 15.80 -20.59 15.91
N THR A 58 16.93 -20.86 16.56
CA THR A 58 17.14 -22.16 17.25
C THR A 58 16.14 -22.44 18.38
N TRP A 59 15.58 -21.40 19.00
CA TRP A 59 14.57 -21.49 20.06
C TRP A 59 13.12 -21.59 19.52
N CYS A 60 12.90 -21.43 18.22
CA CYS A 60 11.59 -21.41 17.60
C CYS A 60 11.02 -22.84 17.47
N GLY A 61 9.99 -23.14 18.27
CA GLY A 61 9.32 -24.46 18.26
C GLY A 61 8.76 -24.85 16.88
N PRO A 62 7.93 -24.01 16.23
CA PRO A 62 7.43 -24.31 14.89
C PRO A 62 8.51 -24.49 13.82
N CYS A 63 9.65 -23.79 13.97
CA CYS A 63 10.81 -23.94 13.09
C CYS A 63 11.44 -25.33 13.29
N TRP A 64 11.61 -25.75 14.55
CA TRP A 64 12.14 -27.08 14.88
C TRP A 64 11.23 -28.21 14.41
N ASP A 65 9.92 -28.06 14.60
CA ASP A 65 8.92 -29.03 14.11
C ASP A 65 9.01 -29.19 12.58
N TYR A 66 9.26 -28.11 11.85
CA TYR A 66 9.43 -28.15 10.39
C TYR A 66 10.77 -28.75 9.97
N HIS A 67 11.86 -28.30 10.58
CA HIS A 67 13.20 -28.83 10.34
C HIS A 67 13.25 -30.34 10.56
N THR A 68 12.74 -30.83 11.69
CA THR A 68 12.73 -32.28 11.99
C THR A 68 11.71 -33.09 11.19
N SER A 69 10.87 -32.46 10.37
CA SER A 69 9.94 -33.16 9.49
C SER A 69 10.64 -33.81 8.29
N GLY A 70 11.86 -33.39 7.95
CA GLY A 70 12.64 -33.95 6.84
C GLY A 70 12.31 -33.35 5.47
N VAL A 71 11.49 -32.29 5.39
CA VAL A 71 11.02 -31.73 4.11
C VAL A 71 12.16 -31.17 3.28
N PHE A 72 13.10 -30.43 3.87
CA PHE A 72 14.22 -29.87 3.13
C PHE A 72 15.25 -30.92 2.76
N GLU A 73 15.47 -31.93 3.59
CA GLU A 73 16.32 -33.08 3.30
C GLU A 73 15.76 -33.87 2.10
N GLU A 74 14.45 -34.12 2.07
CA GLU A 74 13.77 -34.77 0.94
C GLU A 74 13.96 -33.98 -0.37
N ILE A 75 13.76 -32.66 -0.32
CA ILE A 75 13.98 -31.79 -1.48
C ILE A 75 15.45 -31.79 -1.90
N TYR A 76 16.39 -31.65 -0.95
CA TYR A 76 17.80 -31.49 -1.26
C TYR A 76 18.43 -32.79 -1.77
N GLU A 77 18.04 -33.95 -1.25
CA GLU A 77 18.45 -35.26 -1.76
C GLU A 77 17.96 -35.46 -3.21
N ALA A 78 16.71 -35.09 -3.51
CA ALA A 78 16.12 -35.31 -4.82
C ALA A 78 16.46 -34.23 -5.87
N HIS A 79 16.64 -32.97 -5.45
CA HIS A 79 16.73 -31.81 -6.34
C HIS A 79 17.93 -30.88 -6.08
N GLY A 80 18.64 -31.07 -4.97
CA GLY A 80 19.89 -30.38 -4.69
C GLY A 80 21.05 -30.84 -5.58
N PRO A 81 22.30 -30.47 -5.26
CA PRO A 81 23.48 -30.71 -6.11
C PRO A 81 23.68 -32.17 -6.57
N ASP A 82 23.40 -33.15 -5.70
CA ASP A 82 23.56 -34.58 -6.00
C ASP A 82 22.31 -35.22 -6.63
N GLY A 83 21.19 -34.50 -6.64
CA GLY A 83 19.92 -34.90 -7.26
C GLY A 83 19.78 -34.39 -8.69
N THR A 84 18.63 -33.78 -9.01
CA THR A 84 18.40 -33.13 -10.31
C THR A 84 19.15 -31.80 -10.48
N ASN A 85 19.74 -31.26 -9.41
CA ASN A 85 20.52 -30.03 -9.39
C ASN A 85 19.74 -28.79 -9.89
N GLU A 86 18.49 -28.67 -9.46
CA GLU A 86 17.57 -27.58 -9.83
C GLU A 86 17.44 -26.53 -8.73
N VAL A 87 17.74 -26.88 -7.48
CA VAL A 87 17.48 -26.04 -6.31
C VAL A 87 18.68 -25.95 -5.37
N ARG A 88 18.77 -24.84 -4.62
CA ARG A 88 19.59 -24.68 -3.42
C ARG A 88 18.70 -24.36 -2.24
N ILE A 89 19.11 -24.78 -1.05
CA ILE A 89 18.44 -24.41 0.19
C ILE A 89 19.47 -23.66 1.03
N LEU A 90 19.09 -22.51 1.57
CA LEU A 90 19.89 -21.71 2.50
C LEU A 90 19.12 -21.59 3.80
N PHE A 91 19.60 -22.27 4.83
CA PHE A 91 19.09 -22.09 6.19
C PHE A 91 19.81 -20.89 6.82
N LEU A 92 19.05 -19.91 7.28
CA LEU A 92 19.54 -18.72 7.94
C LEU A 92 19.03 -18.72 9.39
N GLU A 93 19.90 -19.08 10.33
CA GLU A 93 19.69 -18.73 11.74
C GLU A 93 19.71 -17.20 11.82
N SER A 94 18.56 -16.63 12.11
CA SER A 94 18.31 -15.21 11.91
C SER A 94 18.14 -14.43 13.22
N ASP A 95 18.33 -15.08 14.37
CA ASP A 95 18.34 -14.43 15.66
C ASP A 95 19.78 -14.30 16.17
N ASN A 96 20.39 -13.13 15.94
CA ASN A 96 21.76 -12.84 16.37
C ASN A 96 22.00 -12.90 17.91
N SER A 97 20.99 -13.24 18.72
CA SER A 97 21.15 -13.52 20.15
C SER A 97 21.42 -14.98 20.49
N THR A 98 21.25 -15.91 19.53
CA THR A 98 21.66 -17.32 19.65
C THR A 98 23.13 -17.47 19.29
N THR A 99 23.66 -18.67 19.47
CA THR A 99 25.08 -18.99 19.26
C THR A 99 25.23 -20.27 18.45
N ASP A 100 26.39 -20.46 17.81
CA ASP A 100 26.84 -21.74 17.26
C ASP A 100 26.62 -22.94 18.21
N ASP A 101 26.82 -22.77 19.52
CA ASP A 101 26.52 -23.81 20.52
C ASP A 101 25.01 -24.14 20.59
N ASP A 102 24.12 -23.16 20.41
CA ASP A 102 22.67 -23.38 20.32
C ASP A 102 22.32 -24.13 19.02
N LEU A 103 22.95 -23.79 17.90
CA LEU A 103 22.76 -24.48 16.62
C LEU A 103 23.15 -25.97 16.71
N HIS A 104 24.25 -26.29 17.38
CA HIS A 104 24.69 -27.66 17.65
C HIS A 104 23.97 -28.35 18.83
N GLY A 105 22.90 -27.75 19.37
CA GLY A 105 22.07 -28.38 20.40
C GLY A 105 22.69 -28.45 21.80
N ILE A 106 23.76 -27.71 22.05
CA ILE A 106 24.52 -27.71 23.31
C ILE A 106 24.07 -26.54 24.22
N GLY A 107 23.60 -25.45 23.62
CA GLY A 107 23.14 -24.26 24.31
C GLY A 107 21.78 -24.38 25.01
N THR A 108 21.30 -23.26 25.57
CA THR A 108 20.01 -23.20 26.29
C THR A 108 18.87 -22.63 25.46
N ASN A 109 19.17 -22.02 24.31
CA ASN A 109 18.19 -21.40 23.42
C ASN A 109 17.97 -22.28 22.18
N THR A 110 17.85 -23.60 22.38
CA THR A 110 17.71 -24.55 21.28
C THR A 110 16.80 -25.72 21.64
N TRP A 111 16.15 -26.28 20.62
CA TRP A 111 15.35 -27.50 20.74
C TRP A 111 16.17 -28.79 20.52
N GLY A 112 17.31 -28.70 19.83
CA GLY A 112 18.15 -29.85 19.51
C GLY A 112 19.32 -29.47 18.61
N ASP A 113 19.97 -30.48 18.03
CA ASP A 113 21.06 -30.28 17.08
C ASP A 113 20.48 -30.04 15.67
N TRP A 114 20.56 -28.79 15.20
CA TRP A 114 20.06 -28.34 13.89
C TRP A 114 20.99 -28.73 12.74
N THR A 115 22.18 -29.24 13.04
CA THR A 115 23.18 -29.65 12.03
C THR A 115 23.12 -31.15 11.74
N ALA A 116 22.38 -31.92 12.54
CA ALA A 116 22.35 -33.37 12.46
C ALA A 116 21.59 -33.84 11.21
N GLY A 117 22.32 -34.38 10.23
CA GLY A 117 21.74 -34.96 9.01
C GLY A 117 21.36 -33.93 7.95
N VAL A 118 21.82 -32.68 8.10
CA VAL A 118 21.64 -31.62 7.12
C VAL A 118 22.80 -31.60 6.14
N GLU A 119 22.48 -31.51 4.85
CA GLU A 119 23.46 -31.41 3.76
C GLU A 119 23.40 -30.06 3.01
N TYR A 120 22.40 -29.22 3.32
CA TYR A 120 22.28 -27.87 2.77
C TYR A 120 22.98 -26.83 3.66
N PRO A 121 23.49 -25.72 3.09
CA PRO A 121 24.18 -24.68 3.85
C PRO A 121 23.34 -24.09 4.99
N ILE A 122 23.99 -23.88 6.14
CA ILE A 122 23.45 -23.21 7.32
C ILE A 122 24.35 -22.01 7.63
N ALA A 123 23.77 -20.81 7.76
CA ALA A 123 24.47 -19.62 8.26
C ALA A 123 23.93 -19.17 9.62
N ASP A 124 24.83 -18.85 10.55
CA ASP A 124 24.56 -18.44 11.94
C ASP A 124 24.55 -16.91 12.15
N ASN A 125 24.14 -16.14 11.12
CA ASN A 125 24.18 -14.66 11.14
C ASN A 125 23.15 -14.00 10.20
N GLY A 126 21.99 -14.64 10.04
CA GLY A 126 20.92 -14.24 9.13
C GLY A 126 20.14 -12.99 9.52
N GLY A 127 20.30 -12.44 10.74
CA GLY A 127 19.43 -11.38 11.24
C GLY A 127 19.41 -10.10 10.39
N SER A 128 20.54 -9.74 9.76
CA SER A 128 20.57 -8.59 8.84
C SER A 128 19.80 -8.85 7.53
N ILE A 129 19.72 -10.10 7.10
CA ILE A 129 19.00 -10.53 5.89
C ILE A 129 17.52 -10.67 6.23
N PHE A 130 17.19 -11.12 7.45
CA PHE A 130 15.82 -11.12 7.97
C PHE A 130 15.20 -9.72 7.91
N ASP A 131 15.93 -8.71 8.36
CA ASP A 131 15.53 -7.29 8.25
C ASP A 131 15.45 -6.82 6.79
N LEU A 132 16.40 -7.24 5.94
CA LEU A 132 16.42 -6.90 4.51
C LEU A 132 15.19 -7.43 3.76
N TYR A 133 14.71 -8.62 4.12
CA TYR A 133 13.49 -9.25 3.61
C TYR A 133 12.23 -8.79 4.36
N GLN A 134 12.38 -7.84 5.30
CA GLN A 134 11.32 -7.23 6.10
C GLN A 134 10.53 -8.26 6.93
N CYS A 135 11.14 -9.40 7.25
CA CYS A 135 10.48 -10.47 7.99
C CYS A 135 10.11 -10.02 9.40
N SER A 136 9.06 -10.60 9.97
CA SER A 136 8.57 -10.23 11.31
C SER A 136 8.28 -11.42 12.24
N PHE A 137 8.39 -12.65 11.74
CA PHE A 137 8.18 -13.86 12.52
C PHE A 137 8.99 -15.05 11.97
N TYR A 138 9.09 -16.09 12.78
CA TYR A 138 9.76 -17.35 12.44
C TYR A 138 8.76 -18.52 12.48
N PRO A 139 8.90 -19.53 11.62
CA PRO A 139 9.76 -19.52 10.44
C PRO A 139 9.16 -18.59 9.36
N THR A 140 10.02 -17.95 8.58
CA THR A 140 9.62 -17.30 7.32
C THR A 140 10.39 -17.96 6.19
N ILE A 141 9.69 -18.59 5.25
CA ILE A 141 10.31 -19.36 4.16
C ILE A 141 9.90 -18.78 2.81
N PHE A 142 10.89 -18.41 2.01
CA PHE A 142 10.72 -17.96 0.63
C PHE A 142 11.29 -18.98 -0.34
N THR A 143 10.66 -19.13 -1.49
CA THR A 143 11.28 -19.73 -2.67
C THR A 143 11.51 -18.62 -3.70
N VAL A 144 12.74 -18.50 -4.16
CA VAL A 144 13.21 -17.50 -5.12
C VAL A 144 13.50 -18.18 -6.45
N CYS A 145 12.87 -17.68 -7.51
CA CYS A 145 13.05 -18.18 -8.86
C CYS A 145 14.31 -17.59 -9.51
N PRO A 146 14.90 -18.22 -10.54
CA PRO A 146 16.05 -17.69 -11.28
C PRO A 146 15.88 -16.25 -11.77
N ASN A 147 14.64 -15.88 -12.10
CA ASN A 147 14.26 -14.52 -12.49
C ASN A 147 14.16 -13.52 -11.33
N ARG A 148 14.65 -13.89 -10.14
CA ARG A 148 14.72 -13.09 -8.90
C ARG A 148 13.36 -12.81 -8.26
N ILE A 149 12.28 -13.37 -8.76
CA ILE A 149 10.95 -13.19 -8.17
C ILE A 149 10.76 -14.15 -6.99
N ILE A 150 10.26 -13.61 -5.88
CA ILE A 150 10.01 -14.38 -4.65
C ILE A 150 8.55 -14.80 -4.53
N GLN A 151 8.36 -15.95 -3.89
CA GLN A 151 7.10 -16.39 -3.31
C GLN A 151 7.35 -16.83 -1.87
N GLN A 152 6.57 -16.33 -0.92
CA GLN A 152 6.55 -16.93 0.41
C GLN A 152 5.80 -18.26 0.32
N THR A 153 6.56 -19.35 0.39
CA THR A 153 6.03 -20.72 0.35
C THR A 153 5.70 -21.24 1.75
N GLY A 154 6.25 -20.62 2.80
CA GLY A 154 6.00 -20.99 4.19
C GLY A 154 6.40 -22.43 4.48
N GLN A 155 5.80 -23.02 5.50
CA GLN A 155 6.02 -24.41 5.92
C GLN A 155 5.25 -25.41 5.02
N ALA A 156 5.41 -25.31 3.70
CA ALA A 156 4.75 -26.21 2.75
C ALA A 156 5.33 -27.63 2.80
N THR A 157 4.64 -28.60 2.20
CA THR A 157 5.20 -29.94 1.99
C THR A 157 6.32 -29.90 0.94
N ALA A 158 7.15 -30.94 0.87
CA ALA A 158 8.16 -31.08 -0.18
C ALA A 158 7.55 -30.90 -1.58
N GLU A 159 6.45 -31.60 -1.85
CA GLU A 159 5.67 -31.47 -3.09
C GLU A 159 5.20 -30.02 -3.34
N GLY A 160 4.83 -29.27 -2.30
CA GLY A 160 4.43 -27.87 -2.41
C GLY A 160 5.55 -26.96 -2.90
N HIS A 161 6.76 -27.11 -2.35
CA HIS A 161 7.93 -26.37 -2.83
C HIS A 161 8.32 -26.79 -4.24
N ILE A 162 8.37 -28.10 -4.52
CA ILE A 162 8.73 -28.67 -5.82
C ILE A 162 7.78 -28.16 -6.91
N ASN A 163 6.47 -28.22 -6.67
CA ASN A 163 5.48 -27.71 -7.62
C ASN A 163 5.66 -26.22 -7.93
N PHE A 164 6.14 -25.43 -6.95
CA PHE A 164 6.41 -24.02 -7.17
C PHE A 164 7.70 -23.80 -7.98
N PHE A 165 8.84 -24.36 -7.56
CA PHE A 165 10.10 -24.08 -8.27
C PHE A 165 10.19 -24.75 -9.64
N GLN A 166 9.40 -25.80 -9.90
CA GLN A 166 9.26 -26.41 -11.22
C GLN A 166 8.11 -25.82 -12.05
N SER A 167 7.42 -24.79 -11.54
CA SER A 167 6.38 -24.10 -12.30
C SER A 167 6.97 -23.34 -13.50
N GLY A 168 6.19 -23.16 -14.57
CA GLY A 168 6.62 -22.39 -15.74
C GLY A 168 7.00 -20.94 -15.40
N SER A 169 6.34 -20.34 -14.39
CA SER A 169 6.68 -19.00 -13.87
C SER A 169 8.03 -18.93 -13.14
N CYS A 170 8.59 -20.06 -12.75
CA CYS A 170 9.87 -20.18 -12.05
C CYS A 170 10.98 -20.77 -12.94
N ALA A 171 10.70 -21.00 -14.22
CA ALA A 171 11.67 -21.56 -15.14
C ALA A 171 12.82 -20.55 -15.41
N PRO A 172 14.07 -21.04 -15.54
CA PRO A 172 15.16 -20.19 -15.99
C PRO A 172 15.00 -19.78 -17.46
N ALA A 173 15.66 -18.69 -17.84
CA ALA A 173 15.79 -18.25 -19.23
C ALA A 173 16.43 -19.36 -20.09
N THR A 174 15.75 -19.74 -21.16
CA THR A 174 16.22 -20.82 -22.06
C THR A 174 16.22 -20.44 -23.54
N MET A 175 15.39 -19.47 -23.93
CA MET A 175 15.31 -18.97 -25.30
C MET A 175 16.05 -17.64 -25.48
N PRO A 176 16.55 -17.27 -26.68
CA PRO A 176 17.24 -16.01 -26.90
C PRO A 176 16.37 -14.75 -26.71
N ASN A 177 15.17 -14.74 -27.29
CA ASN A 177 14.28 -13.59 -27.35
C ASN A 177 12.96 -13.93 -26.65
N ASP A 178 12.84 -13.60 -25.37
CA ASP A 178 11.69 -13.94 -24.54
C ASP A 178 11.32 -12.73 -23.65
N VAL A 179 10.21 -12.07 -24.00
CA VAL A 179 9.66 -10.89 -23.33
C VAL A 179 8.60 -11.33 -22.32
N SER A 180 8.91 -11.30 -21.04
CA SER A 180 7.91 -11.64 -20.01
C SER A 180 7.14 -10.41 -19.53
N LEU A 181 5.81 -10.46 -19.60
CA LEU A 181 4.92 -9.47 -18.98
C LEU A 181 4.55 -9.92 -17.57
N LEU A 182 5.03 -9.20 -16.56
CA LEU A 182 4.87 -9.60 -15.15
C LEU A 182 3.57 -9.08 -14.54
N GLN A 183 3.26 -7.80 -14.72
CA GLN A 183 2.14 -7.16 -14.05
C GLN A 183 1.72 -5.86 -14.76
N TYR A 184 0.42 -5.62 -14.87
CA TYR A 184 -0.13 -4.30 -15.21
C TYR A 184 -0.04 -3.36 -13.99
N LEU A 185 0.45 -2.14 -14.21
CA LEU A 185 0.71 -1.16 -13.14
C LEU A 185 -0.15 0.11 -13.24
N GLY A 186 -0.92 0.27 -14.31
CA GLY A 186 -1.79 1.42 -14.48
C GLY A 186 -3.08 1.35 -13.62
N PRO A 187 -3.92 2.41 -13.67
CA PRO A 187 -5.23 2.39 -13.03
C PRO A 187 -6.13 1.31 -13.63
N ASN A 188 -6.99 0.71 -12.82
CA ASN A 188 -8.04 -0.24 -13.27
C ASN A 188 -9.44 0.39 -13.29
N ARG A 189 -9.51 1.73 -13.24
CA ARG A 189 -10.75 2.50 -13.21
C ARG A 189 -10.57 3.84 -13.93
N THR A 190 -11.61 4.27 -14.65
CA THR A 190 -11.62 5.56 -15.37
C THR A 190 -13.04 6.12 -15.53
N CYS A 191 -13.15 7.37 -15.96
CA CYS A 191 -14.42 8.00 -16.32
C CYS A 191 -14.62 8.03 -17.85
N PRO A 192 -15.86 8.28 -18.31
CA PRO A 192 -16.14 8.42 -19.73
C PRO A 192 -15.26 9.51 -20.35
N GLU A 193 -14.77 9.24 -21.56
CA GLU A 193 -13.98 10.18 -22.36
C GLU A 193 -12.65 10.63 -21.70
N THR A 194 -12.23 9.98 -20.61
CA THR A 194 -11.00 10.33 -19.90
C THR A 194 -9.82 9.51 -20.43
N PRO A 195 -8.77 10.14 -20.98
CA PRO A 195 -7.52 9.46 -21.29
C PRO A 195 -6.95 8.81 -20.03
N THR A 196 -6.64 7.52 -20.14
CA THR A 196 -6.22 6.67 -19.01
C THR A 196 -4.85 6.09 -19.33
N PRO A 197 -3.81 6.36 -18.51
CA PRO A 197 -2.47 5.85 -18.77
C PRO A 197 -2.43 4.33 -18.59
N LEU A 198 -1.67 3.65 -19.43
CA LEU A 198 -1.39 2.22 -19.33
C LEU A 198 0.11 2.00 -19.14
N SER A 199 0.45 1.16 -18.17
CA SER A 199 1.83 0.74 -17.92
C SER A 199 1.92 -0.71 -17.51
N VAL A 200 3.04 -1.36 -17.84
CA VAL A 200 3.28 -2.77 -17.57
C VAL A 200 4.73 -2.98 -17.14
N LYS A 201 4.92 -3.87 -16.17
CA LYS A 201 6.24 -4.34 -15.77
C LYS A 201 6.68 -5.45 -16.71
N VAL A 202 7.77 -5.22 -17.42
CA VAL A 202 8.38 -6.15 -18.37
C VAL A 202 9.67 -6.70 -17.78
N MET A 203 9.99 -7.94 -18.11
CA MET A 203 11.27 -8.58 -17.82
C MET A 203 11.83 -9.21 -19.09
N ASN A 204 13.15 -9.15 -19.25
CA ASN A 204 13.83 -10.04 -20.19
C ASN A 204 13.95 -11.44 -19.58
N GLN A 205 13.13 -12.38 -20.02
CA GLN A 205 13.23 -13.80 -19.66
C GLN A 205 14.07 -14.58 -20.70
N GLY A 206 14.65 -13.89 -21.66
CA GLY A 206 15.55 -14.41 -22.68
C GLY A 206 17.01 -14.43 -22.25
N THR A 207 17.79 -15.25 -22.96
CA THR A 207 19.23 -15.44 -22.75
C THR A 207 20.09 -14.41 -23.51
N ALA A 208 19.50 -13.62 -24.40
CA ALA A 208 20.13 -12.49 -25.06
C ALA A 208 19.50 -11.16 -24.62
N PRO A 209 20.23 -10.04 -24.65
CA PRO A 209 19.64 -8.73 -24.36
C PRO A 209 18.51 -8.40 -25.34
N LEU A 210 17.36 -8.00 -24.80
CA LEU A 210 16.25 -7.48 -25.62
C LEU A 210 16.61 -6.07 -26.07
N THR A 211 16.50 -5.81 -27.37
CA THR A 211 16.81 -4.50 -27.96
C THR A 211 15.60 -3.79 -28.54
N ALA A 212 14.53 -4.54 -28.85
CA ALA A 212 13.24 -4.02 -29.25
C ALA A 212 12.15 -5.07 -29.02
N PHE A 213 10.92 -4.62 -28.78
CA PHE A 213 9.71 -5.45 -28.81
C PHE A 213 8.48 -4.54 -29.00
N THR A 214 7.36 -5.10 -29.43
CA THR A 214 6.11 -4.36 -29.64
C THR A 214 5.05 -4.86 -28.67
N LEU A 215 4.48 -3.95 -27.88
CA LEU A 215 3.33 -4.22 -27.02
C LEU A 215 2.06 -3.68 -27.66
N THR A 216 0.99 -4.45 -27.64
CA THR A 216 -0.34 -4.00 -28.06
C THR A 216 -1.33 -4.20 -26.93
N ALA A 217 -2.00 -3.12 -26.54
CA ALA A 217 -3.14 -3.19 -25.66
C ALA A 217 -4.42 -3.33 -26.48
N SER A 218 -5.27 -4.31 -26.16
CA SER A 218 -6.53 -4.54 -26.86
C SER A 218 -7.64 -4.93 -25.89
N THR A 219 -8.88 -4.55 -26.22
CA THR A 219 -10.07 -4.98 -25.45
C THR A 219 -10.33 -6.47 -25.62
N LEU A 220 -11.16 -7.07 -24.76
CA LEU A 220 -11.57 -8.49 -24.85
C LEU A 220 -12.11 -8.93 -26.22
N PHE A 221 -12.64 -8.00 -27.02
CA PHE A 221 -13.16 -8.29 -28.36
C PHE A 221 -12.18 -7.93 -29.49
N GLY A 222 -10.90 -7.69 -29.17
CA GLY A 222 -9.83 -7.44 -30.12
C GLY A 222 -9.81 -6.02 -30.70
N ALA A 223 -10.56 -5.08 -30.15
CA ALA A 223 -10.40 -3.68 -30.52
C ALA A 223 -9.10 -3.14 -29.91
N GLU A 224 -8.16 -2.76 -30.78
CA GLU A 224 -6.88 -2.16 -30.41
C GLU A 224 -7.10 -0.83 -29.70
N LEU A 225 -6.41 -0.66 -28.57
CA LEU A 225 -6.44 0.54 -27.74
C LEU A 225 -5.21 1.41 -27.98
N ILE A 226 -4.02 0.78 -28.00
CA ILE A 226 -2.74 1.42 -28.24
C ILE A 226 -1.69 0.34 -28.59
N THR A 227 -0.75 0.70 -29.46
CA THR A 227 0.45 -0.09 -29.75
C THR A 227 1.68 0.75 -29.42
N TYR A 228 2.65 0.14 -28.78
CA TYR A 228 3.89 0.77 -28.35
C TYR A 228 5.09 -0.06 -28.78
N ASP A 229 5.99 0.55 -29.55
CA ASP A 229 7.26 -0.04 -29.96
C ASP A 229 8.35 0.35 -28.95
N TRP A 230 8.74 -0.58 -28.09
CA TRP A 230 9.85 -0.39 -27.17
C TRP A 230 11.18 -0.61 -27.89
N THR A 231 12.17 0.22 -27.57
CA THR A 231 13.57 0.04 -28.00
C THR A 231 14.50 0.38 -26.85
N GLY A 232 15.54 -0.42 -26.63
CA GLY A 232 16.45 -0.23 -25.50
C GLY A 232 17.54 -1.28 -25.46
N ASN A 233 17.99 -1.58 -24.24
CA ASN A 233 18.80 -2.74 -23.92
C ASN A 233 18.37 -3.22 -22.54
N LEU A 234 17.72 -4.38 -22.49
CA LEU A 234 17.28 -5.03 -21.26
C LEU A 234 18.05 -6.35 -21.14
N ASP A 235 18.98 -6.44 -20.20
CA ASP A 235 19.79 -7.65 -20.00
C ASP A 235 18.94 -8.78 -19.38
N THR A 236 19.40 -10.03 -19.43
CA THR A 236 18.67 -11.18 -18.88
C THR A 236 18.26 -10.95 -17.42
N TYR A 237 16.99 -11.19 -17.13
CA TYR A 237 16.29 -10.94 -15.86
C TYR A 237 16.26 -9.47 -15.39
N GLU A 238 16.71 -8.53 -16.22
CA GLU A 238 16.47 -7.12 -15.98
C GLU A 238 15.00 -6.80 -16.22
N MET A 239 14.48 -5.86 -15.43
CA MET A 239 13.08 -5.44 -15.46
C MET A 239 12.98 -3.95 -15.72
N GLU A 240 11.95 -3.56 -16.47
CA GLU A 240 11.60 -2.15 -16.69
C GLU A 240 10.09 -1.96 -16.60
N ILE A 241 9.65 -0.78 -16.17
CA ILE A 241 8.26 -0.35 -16.31
C ILE A 241 8.12 0.34 -17.66
N VAL A 242 7.33 -0.24 -18.56
CA VAL A 242 7.02 0.33 -19.86
C VAL A 242 5.72 1.11 -19.77
N GLU A 243 5.78 2.42 -20.02
CA GLU A 243 4.63 3.32 -20.12
C GLU A 243 4.15 3.34 -21.58
N LEU A 244 3.00 2.71 -21.87
CA LEU A 244 2.49 2.59 -23.24
C LEU A 244 1.87 3.90 -23.76
N GLY A 245 1.45 4.78 -22.85
CA GLY A 245 0.70 6.00 -23.13
C GLY A 245 -0.74 5.94 -22.61
N GLU A 246 -1.60 6.84 -23.09
CA GLU A 246 -2.97 6.96 -22.62
C GLU A 246 -3.99 6.45 -23.66
N THR A 247 -5.08 5.85 -23.19
CA THR A 247 -6.20 5.42 -24.05
C THR A 247 -7.56 5.72 -23.41
N ILE A 248 -8.63 5.73 -24.20
CA ILE A 248 -10.00 5.97 -23.74
C ILE A 248 -10.77 4.66 -23.79
N PHE A 249 -11.35 4.27 -22.65
CA PHE A 249 -12.20 3.09 -22.56
C PHE A 249 -13.67 3.47 -22.74
N PRO A 250 -14.37 2.91 -23.76
CA PRO A 250 -15.76 3.27 -24.03
C PRO A 250 -16.76 2.63 -23.08
N SER A 251 -16.36 1.57 -22.36
CA SER A 251 -17.20 0.80 -21.44
C SER A 251 -16.32 0.03 -20.46
N THR A 252 -16.90 -0.40 -19.34
CA THR A 252 -16.25 -1.42 -18.48
C THR A 252 -15.95 -2.66 -19.30
N SER A 253 -14.67 -3.03 -19.38
CA SER A 253 -14.22 -4.16 -20.18
C SER A 253 -12.89 -4.69 -19.66
N MET A 254 -12.70 -6.00 -19.81
CA MET A 254 -11.38 -6.60 -19.72
C MET A 254 -10.56 -6.18 -20.93
N PHE A 255 -9.29 -5.90 -20.72
CA PHE A 255 -8.31 -5.66 -21.77
C PHE A 255 -7.04 -6.47 -21.49
N PHE A 256 -6.26 -6.67 -22.54
CA PHE A 256 -5.01 -7.39 -22.54
C PHE A 256 -3.91 -6.44 -22.98
N ILE A 257 -2.72 -6.60 -22.42
CA ILE A 257 -1.48 -6.09 -23.01
C ILE A 257 -0.70 -7.32 -23.43
N GLU A 258 -0.34 -7.38 -24.71
CA GLU A 258 0.30 -8.53 -25.33
C GLU A 258 1.58 -8.13 -26.05
N VAL A 259 2.60 -8.98 -25.99
CA VAL A 259 3.75 -8.91 -26.88
C VAL A 259 3.29 -9.36 -28.27
N THR A 260 3.49 -8.50 -29.27
CA THR A 260 3.00 -8.69 -30.65
C THR A 260 4.12 -8.72 -31.69
N SER A 261 5.35 -8.41 -31.27
CA SER A 261 6.56 -8.68 -32.05
C SER A 261 6.91 -10.18 -32.03
N GLU A 262 7.93 -10.57 -32.81
CA GLU A 262 8.51 -11.91 -32.71
C GLU A 262 9.03 -12.15 -31.29
N ASP A 263 8.70 -13.32 -30.74
CA ASP A 263 9.05 -13.76 -29.40
C ASP A 263 9.14 -15.30 -29.43
N ASP A 264 10.11 -15.87 -28.69
CA ASP A 264 10.39 -17.30 -28.72
C ASP A 264 9.49 -18.10 -27.75
N PHE A 265 8.75 -17.44 -26.84
CA PHE A 265 7.92 -18.10 -25.85
C PHE A 265 6.61 -17.35 -25.54
N ASP A 266 5.51 -17.75 -26.18
CA ASP A 266 4.19 -17.13 -25.98
C ASP A 266 3.56 -17.28 -24.58
N GLY A 267 4.13 -18.12 -23.70
CA GLY A 267 3.50 -18.49 -22.43
C GLY A 267 3.45 -17.39 -21.38
N ASN A 268 4.23 -16.32 -21.54
CA ASN A 268 4.37 -15.20 -20.61
C ASN A 268 4.18 -13.82 -21.32
N ASN A 269 3.67 -13.83 -22.55
CA ASN A 269 3.53 -12.65 -23.41
C ASN A 269 2.27 -11.81 -23.15
N SER A 270 1.49 -12.11 -22.11
CA SER A 270 0.21 -11.44 -21.87
C SER A 270 -0.04 -11.13 -20.39
N VAL A 271 -0.52 -9.92 -20.11
CA VAL A 271 -1.21 -9.59 -18.86
C VAL A 271 -2.61 -9.10 -19.18
N SER A 272 -3.56 -9.26 -18.24
CA SER A 272 -4.91 -8.73 -18.39
C SER A 272 -5.37 -7.99 -17.15
N GLU A 273 -6.27 -7.05 -17.35
CA GLU A 273 -6.92 -6.30 -16.28
C GLU A 273 -8.34 -5.92 -16.70
N THR A 274 -9.22 -5.66 -15.73
CA THR A 274 -10.55 -5.09 -15.97
C THR A 274 -10.53 -3.59 -15.76
N MET A 275 -10.71 -2.82 -16.83
CA MET A 275 -10.95 -1.39 -16.72
C MET A 275 -12.41 -1.15 -16.32
N ASN A 276 -12.62 -0.52 -15.17
CA ASN A 276 -13.93 -0.18 -14.63
C ASN A 276 -14.32 1.25 -15.01
N LEU A 277 -15.29 1.41 -15.91
CA LEU A 277 -15.82 2.72 -16.25
C LEU A 277 -16.82 3.18 -15.18
N THR A 278 -16.62 4.36 -14.61
CA THR A 278 -17.65 4.96 -13.75
C THR A 278 -18.73 5.65 -14.57
N SER A 279 -19.99 5.46 -14.19
CA SER A 279 -21.16 6.16 -14.75
C SER A 279 -21.86 7.06 -13.74
N GLU A 280 -21.34 7.15 -12.51
CA GLU A 280 -21.97 7.93 -11.45
C GLU A 280 -21.59 9.40 -11.61
N ILE A 281 -22.56 10.23 -12.00
CA ILE A 281 -22.37 11.68 -12.09
C ILE A 281 -22.51 12.27 -10.69
N ALA A 282 -21.62 13.20 -10.37
CA ALA A 282 -21.59 13.91 -9.10
C ALA A 282 -21.29 15.40 -9.28
N THR A 283 -21.72 16.17 -8.29
CA THR A 283 -21.25 17.53 -8.03
C THR A 283 -20.11 17.50 -7.01
N SER A 284 -19.37 18.60 -6.88
CA SER A 284 -18.19 18.61 -6.02
C SER A 284 -18.50 18.57 -4.52
N LEU A 285 -19.69 18.96 -4.09
CA LEU A 285 -20.13 18.80 -2.71
C LEU A 285 -20.63 17.37 -2.47
N VAL A 286 -19.92 16.68 -1.59
CA VAL A 286 -20.10 15.28 -1.25
C VAL A 286 -20.34 15.14 0.23
N ARG A 287 -21.24 14.23 0.59
CA ARG A 287 -21.47 13.76 1.95
C ARG A 287 -21.09 12.30 2.04
N VAL A 288 -20.25 11.98 3.01
CA VAL A 288 -19.96 10.60 3.43
C VAL A 288 -20.72 10.35 4.73
N SER A 289 -21.55 9.32 4.74
CA SER A 289 -22.28 8.83 5.91
C SER A 289 -21.79 7.43 6.23
N PHE A 290 -21.49 7.15 7.49
CA PHE A 290 -20.96 5.87 7.93
C PHE A 290 -21.47 5.52 9.33
N THR A 291 -22.14 4.37 9.46
CA THR A 291 -22.50 3.79 10.75
C THR A 291 -21.49 2.69 11.09
N THR A 292 -20.76 2.90 12.17
CA THR A 292 -19.77 1.95 12.68
C THR A 292 -20.39 0.66 13.17
N ASP A 293 -19.59 -0.41 13.20
CA ASP A 293 -19.96 -1.66 13.83
C ASP A 293 -19.53 -1.69 15.31
N ASN A 294 -19.16 -2.87 15.84
CA ASN A 294 -18.67 -3.00 17.22
C ASN A 294 -17.15 -2.79 17.37
N MET A 295 -16.43 -2.54 16.28
CA MET A 295 -14.99 -2.28 16.22
C MET A 295 -14.72 -1.01 15.40
N PRO A 296 -15.26 0.16 15.80
CA PRO A 296 -15.24 1.38 15.00
C PRO A 296 -13.82 1.84 14.63
N GLY A 297 -12.83 1.54 15.47
CA GLY A 297 -11.42 1.91 15.23
C GLY A 297 -10.78 1.19 14.04
N ASP A 298 -11.35 0.05 13.61
CA ASP A 298 -10.85 -0.72 12.48
C ASP A 298 -11.34 -0.17 11.15
N ASN A 299 -12.19 0.86 11.14
CA ASN A 299 -12.75 1.42 9.92
C ASN A 299 -12.10 2.77 9.56
N ARG A 300 -11.88 2.99 8.27
CA ARG A 300 -11.56 4.32 7.71
C ARG A 300 -12.11 4.44 6.30
N TRP A 301 -12.17 5.66 5.79
CA TRP A 301 -12.45 5.90 4.37
C TRP A 301 -11.49 6.92 3.77
N ASP A 302 -11.35 6.90 2.46
CA ASP A 302 -10.75 7.98 1.69
C ASP A 302 -11.48 8.23 0.36
N ILE A 303 -11.27 9.44 -0.15
CA ILE A 303 -11.59 9.85 -1.52
C ILE A 303 -10.26 10.20 -2.17
N THR A 304 -9.95 9.54 -3.29
CA THR A 304 -8.81 9.86 -4.15
C THR A 304 -9.28 10.54 -5.44
N ASP A 305 -8.43 11.38 -6.02
CA ASP A 305 -8.65 11.95 -7.36
C ASP A 305 -8.17 11.00 -8.48
N GLY A 306 -8.27 11.46 -9.73
CA GLY A 306 -7.89 10.69 -10.92
C GLY A 306 -6.38 10.41 -11.04
N ALA A 307 -5.54 11.12 -10.29
CA ALA A 307 -4.11 10.85 -10.18
C ALA A 307 -3.79 9.82 -9.07
N GLY A 308 -4.79 9.47 -8.25
CA GLY A 308 -4.63 8.60 -7.09
C GLY A 308 -4.29 9.35 -5.80
N ASP A 309 -4.24 10.68 -5.82
CA ASP A 309 -3.93 11.48 -4.64
C ASP A 309 -5.14 11.53 -3.70
N VAL A 310 -4.91 11.33 -2.40
CA VAL A 310 -5.96 11.40 -1.36
C VAL A 310 -6.37 12.86 -1.14
N VAL A 311 -7.64 13.18 -1.43
CA VAL A 311 -8.20 14.54 -1.28
C VAL A 311 -9.07 14.72 -0.02
N ALA A 312 -9.58 13.63 0.54
CA ALA A 312 -10.29 13.61 1.82
C ALA A 312 -10.23 12.21 2.44
N SER A 313 -10.15 12.09 3.76
CA SER A 313 -10.08 10.79 4.43
C SER A 313 -10.34 10.86 5.93
N THR A 314 -10.49 9.69 6.55
CA THR A 314 -10.23 9.45 7.98
C THR A 314 -9.04 8.50 8.16
N ALA A 315 -8.44 8.51 9.34
CA ALA A 315 -7.48 7.50 9.78
C ALA A 315 -8.17 6.38 10.56
N PHE A 316 -7.54 5.21 10.64
CA PHE A 316 -7.96 4.17 11.59
C PHE A 316 -7.90 4.73 13.01
N GLY A 317 -8.90 4.42 13.83
CA GLY A 317 -9.07 4.95 15.18
C GLY A 317 -9.77 6.31 15.28
N ASP A 318 -10.05 7.01 14.16
CA ASP A 318 -10.80 8.28 14.21
C ASP A 318 -12.28 8.08 14.59
N MET A 319 -12.84 6.92 14.25
CA MET A 319 -14.18 6.52 14.68
C MET A 319 -14.06 5.71 15.97
N THR A 320 -14.65 6.19 17.07
CA THR A 320 -14.41 5.64 18.42
C THR A 320 -15.63 5.01 19.06
N GLU A 321 -16.83 5.36 18.61
CA GLU A 321 -18.08 4.91 19.21
C GLU A 321 -18.70 3.76 18.40
N ASN A 322 -19.17 2.73 19.09
CA ASN A 322 -19.79 1.56 18.46
C ASN A 322 -21.20 1.90 17.96
N GLN A 323 -21.64 1.28 16.85
CA GLN A 323 -23.01 1.40 16.32
C GLN A 323 -23.47 2.86 16.16
N THR A 324 -22.55 3.74 15.80
CA THR A 324 -22.77 5.19 15.78
C THR A 324 -22.63 5.71 14.36
N ALA A 325 -23.57 6.56 13.95
CA ALA A 325 -23.54 7.24 12.66
C ALA A 325 -22.62 8.47 12.72
N TYR A 326 -21.68 8.52 11.80
CA TYR A 326 -20.80 9.64 11.51
C TYR A 326 -21.15 10.23 10.14
N GLU A 327 -21.02 11.54 10.01
CA GLU A 327 -21.28 12.25 8.75
C GLU A 327 -20.17 13.27 8.50
N TRP A 328 -19.64 13.28 7.27
CA TRP A 328 -18.66 14.24 6.80
C TRP A 328 -19.12 14.89 5.51
N TRP A 329 -18.89 16.20 5.41
CA TRP A 329 -19.11 16.97 4.20
C TRP A 329 -17.76 17.38 3.60
N VAL A 330 -17.58 17.08 2.31
CA VAL A 330 -16.36 17.28 1.54
C VAL A 330 -16.71 18.10 0.31
N ASN A 331 -15.96 19.17 0.02
CA ASN A 331 -16.04 19.84 -1.28
C ASN A 331 -14.80 19.53 -2.10
N LEU A 332 -14.99 18.81 -3.20
CA LEU A 332 -13.95 18.42 -4.12
C LEU A 332 -13.54 19.66 -4.94
N GLY A 333 -12.23 19.97 -4.98
CA GLY A 333 -11.77 21.25 -5.52
C GLY A 333 -11.90 21.42 -7.03
N THR A 334 -12.14 20.33 -7.76
CA THR A 334 -12.05 20.27 -9.23
C THR A 334 -13.05 19.26 -9.82
N THR A 335 -13.34 19.42 -11.11
CA THR A 335 -13.99 18.37 -11.90
C THR A 335 -13.00 17.26 -12.23
N GLY A 336 -13.47 16.02 -12.37
CA GLY A 336 -12.63 14.89 -12.75
C GLY A 336 -13.12 13.56 -12.16
N CYS A 337 -12.33 12.52 -12.36
CA CYS A 337 -12.55 11.23 -11.74
C CYS A 337 -12.17 11.26 -10.26
N TYR A 338 -13.00 10.63 -9.46
CA TYR A 338 -12.73 10.38 -8.05
C TYR A 338 -13.09 8.94 -7.72
N ASN A 339 -12.46 8.42 -6.66
CA ASN A 339 -12.76 7.11 -6.12
C ASN A 339 -12.97 7.21 -4.61
N PHE A 340 -14.10 6.68 -4.14
CA PHE A 340 -14.35 6.51 -2.72
C PHE A 340 -13.99 5.08 -2.32
N THR A 341 -13.23 4.93 -1.24
CA THR A 341 -12.91 3.63 -0.65
C THR A 341 -13.19 3.63 0.84
N VAL A 342 -13.83 2.58 1.32
CA VAL A 342 -13.92 2.25 2.75
C VAL A 342 -13.01 1.06 3.03
N TYR A 343 -12.30 1.09 4.15
CA TYR A 343 -11.37 0.06 4.61
C TYR A 343 -11.76 -0.50 5.98
N ASP A 344 -11.44 -1.76 6.18
CA ASP A 344 -11.50 -2.48 7.45
C ASP A 344 -10.13 -3.12 7.73
N GLN A 345 -9.54 -2.79 8.89
CA GLN A 345 -8.14 -3.12 9.18
C GLN A 345 -7.91 -4.63 9.38
N LEU A 346 -8.86 -5.34 9.98
CA LEU A 346 -8.72 -6.75 10.31
C LEU A 346 -9.38 -7.69 9.29
N GLY A 347 -10.05 -7.15 8.28
CA GLY A 347 -10.77 -7.92 7.28
C GLY A 347 -11.94 -8.71 7.84
N ASN A 348 -12.37 -8.41 9.07
CA ASN A 348 -13.48 -9.07 9.75
C ASN A 348 -14.81 -8.34 9.51
N GLY A 349 -14.78 -7.20 8.80
CA GLY A 349 -15.91 -6.51 8.17
C GLY A 349 -17.26 -6.80 8.81
N GLY A 350 -17.57 -6.11 9.91
CA GLY A 350 -18.88 -6.22 10.56
C GLY A 350 -20.01 -5.57 9.75
N ASN A 351 -21.19 -5.52 10.36
CA ASN A 351 -22.35 -4.87 9.76
C ASN A 351 -22.13 -3.35 9.72
N ILE A 352 -21.83 -2.82 8.54
CA ILE A 352 -21.69 -1.38 8.29
C ILE A 352 -22.81 -0.87 7.39
N GLU A 353 -23.25 0.36 7.66
CA GLU A 353 -24.11 1.12 6.75
C GLU A 353 -23.33 2.35 6.30
N CYS A 354 -23.00 2.42 5.01
CA CYS A 354 -22.25 3.54 4.44
C CYS A 354 -22.91 4.04 3.16
N ASP A 355 -23.04 5.36 3.02
CA ASP A 355 -23.38 5.99 1.75
C ASP A 355 -22.46 7.18 1.42
N ILE A 356 -22.15 7.32 0.13
CA ILE A 356 -21.59 8.56 -0.42
C ILE A 356 -22.63 9.19 -1.35
N SER A 357 -22.99 10.42 -1.04
CA SER A 357 -24.06 11.16 -1.69
C SER A 357 -23.55 12.53 -2.12
N THR A 358 -24.02 13.07 -3.23
CA THR A 358 -23.57 14.35 -3.80
C THR A 358 -24.71 15.36 -3.88
N PHE A 359 -24.39 16.65 -3.74
CA PHE A 359 -25.37 17.71 -3.49
C PHE A 359 -25.04 18.98 -4.27
N ASN A 360 -26.05 19.67 -4.82
CA ASN A 360 -25.82 20.97 -5.43
C ASN A 360 -25.60 22.09 -4.38
N GLU A 361 -25.38 23.33 -4.84
CA GLU A 361 -25.12 24.49 -3.96
C GLU A 361 -26.28 24.78 -3.00
N ASP A 362 -27.51 24.46 -3.41
CA ASP A 362 -28.72 24.61 -2.62
C ASP A 362 -28.92 23.48 -1.59
N GLY A 363 -28.01 22.51 -1.52
CA GLY A 363 -28.11 21.36 -0.62
C GLY A 363 -29.10 20.29 -1.06
N VAL A 364 -29.50 20.29 -2.32
CA VAL A 364 -30.36 19.25 -2.90
C VAL A 364 -29.49 18.07 -3.30
N ASN A 365 -29.87 16.86 -2.84
CA ASN A 365 -29.20 15.64 -3.25
C ASN A 365 -29.36 15.41 -4.76
N ILE A 366 -28.25 15.27 -5.45
CA ILE A 366 -28.18 15.04 -6.89
C ILE A 366 -28.07 13.55 -7.19
N ASN A 367 -27.27 12.82 -6.40
CA ASN A 367 -27.09 11.38 -6.56
C ASN A 367 -26.63 10.74 -5.24
N THR A 368 -26.87 9.44 -5.09
CA THR A 368 -26.22 8.57 -4.12
C THR A 368 -25.34 7.61 -4.89
N ILE A 369 -24.03 7.88 -4.88
CA ILE A 369 -23.00 7.22 -5.70
C ILE A 369 -22.78 5.78 -5.24
N PHE A 370 -22.85 5.55 -3.93
CA PHE A 370 -22.57 4.27 -3.29
C PHE A 370 -23.47 4.10 -2.09
N THR A 371 -23.99 2.89 -1.91
CA THR A 371 -24.61 2.47 -0.67
C THR A 371 -24.13 1.06 -0.38
N VAL A 372 -23.55 0.87 0.79
CA VAL A 372 -23.17 -0.44 1.30
C VAL A 372 -23.97 -0.73 2.55
N ASN A 373 -24.57 -1.92 2.53
CA ASN A 373 -25.04 -2.63 3.71
C ASN A 373 -24.43 -4.03 3.61
N ASN A 374 -23.30 -4.24 4.29
CA ASN A 374 -22.52 -5.47 4.18
C ASN A 374 -22.47 -6.16 5.54
N ASN A 375 -22.76 -7.46 5.55
CA ASN A 375 -22.81 -8.32 6.74
C ASN A 375 -21.75 -9.44 6.72
N GLY A 376 -20.79 -9.40 5.79
CA GLY A 376 -19.74 -10.41 5.66
C GLY A 376 -18.35 -9.78 5.68
N ASN A 377 -17.31 -10.61 5.78
CA ASN A 377 -15.93 -10.15 5.84
C ASN A 377 -15.51 -9.36 4.58
N TRP A 378 -14.89 -8.20 4.77
CA TRP A 378 -14.33 -7.36 3.72
C TRP A 378 -13.12 -6.59 4.28
N THR A 379 -12.17 -6.24 3.42
CA THR A 379 -11.00 -5.42 3.77
C THR A 379 -11.05 -4.04 3.11
N ALA A 380 -11.57 -3.96 1.88
CA ALA A 380 -11.82 -2.72 1.18
C ALA A 380 -13.02 -2.83 0.23
N LEU A 381 -13.86 -1.80 0.18
CA LEU A 381 -14.94 -1.66 -0.80
C LEU A 381 -14.80 -0.28 -1.45
N ASN A 382 -14.90 -0.21 -2.78
CA ASN A 382 -14.71 1.05 -3.49
C ASN A 382 -15.75 1.30 -4.59
N LYS A 383 -15.93 2.57 -4.92
CA LYS A 383 -16.79 3.04 -6.01
C LYS A 383 -16.25 4.35 -6.57
N GLY A 384 -16.00 4.37 -7.87
CA GLY A 384 -15.64 5.60 -8.58
C GLY A 384 -16.84 6.42 -9.01
N PHE A 385 -16.62 7.72 -9.20
CA PHE A 385 -17.60 8.69 -9.66
C PHE A 385 -16.93 9.84 -10.42
N LEU A 386 -17.70 10.52 -11.27
CA LEU A 386 -17.27 11.66 -12.08
C LEU A 386 -17.87 12.94 -11.51
N VAL A 387 -17.02 13.83 -11.00
CA VAL A 387 -17.41 15.20 -10.66
C VAL A 387 -17.40 16.03 -11.93
N ASN A 388 -18.57 16.46 -12.40
CA ASN A 388 -18.69 17.28 -13.62
C ASN A 388 -19.08 18.74 -13.34
N GLU A 389 -19.41 19.07 -12.10
CA GLU A 389 -19.81 20.41 -11.67
C GLU A 389 -19.16 20.76 -10.33
N VAL A 390 -18.57 21.95 -10.23
CA VAL A 390 -17.97 22.46 -9.00
C VAL A 390 -18.91 23.46 -8.32
N ASN A 391 -19.23 23.19 -7.06
CA ASN A 391 -19.98 24.07 -6.18
C ASN A 391 -19.05 25.20 -5.69
N MET A 392 -19.32 26.43 -6.13
CA MET A 392 -18.57 27.63 -5.77
C MET A 392 -19.05 28.28 -4.48
N ASN A 393 -20.32 28.10 -4.10
CA ASN A 393 -20.90 28.63 -2.87
C ASN A 393 -21.58 27.51 -2.06
N ILE A 394 -20.87 26.91 -1.12
CA ILE A 394 -21.48 25.96 -0.18
C ILE A 394 -22.26 26.76 0.87
N GLY A 395 -23.57 26.52 1.01
CA GLY A 395 -24.36 27.14 2.07
C GLY A 395 -23.80 26.87 3.48
N GLU A 396 -23.97 27.82 4.41
CA GLU A 396 -23.47 27.73 5.81
C GLU A 396 -23.90 26.43 6.54
N GLN A 397 -24.98 25.80 6.09
CA GLN A 397 -25.57 24.58 6.66
C GLN A 397 -24.69 23.32 6.51
N PHE A 398 -23.76 23.29 5.57
CA PHE A 398 -22.92 22.12 5.26
C PHE A 398 -21.45 22.28 5.67
N ALA A 399 -21.10 23.41 6.29
CA ALA A 399 -19.73 23.67 6.75
C ALA A 399 -19.50 23.04 8.14
N LEU A 400 -18.46 22.20 8.28
CA LEU A 400 -18.07 21.52 9.53
C LEU A 400 -18.19 22.47 10.74
N PRO A 401 -18.97 22.17 11.79
CA PRO A 401 -19.16 23.09 12.90
C PRO A 401 -17.82 23.49 13.52
N ILE A 402 -17.61 24.80 13.70
CA ILE A 402 -16.40 25.28 14.35
C ILE A 402 -16.47 24.87 15.83
N SER A 403 -15.45 24.18 16.32
CA SER A 403 -15.33 23.80 17.74
C SER A 403 -14.07 24.40 18.34
N ALA A 404 -14.09 24.67 19.65
CA ALA A 404 -12.94 25.16 20.40
C ALA A 404 -12.65 24.27 21.61
N TYR A 405 -11.46 23.68 21.70
CA TYR A 405 -11.10 22.75 22.78
C TYR A 405 -9.60 22.80 23.12
N PRO A 406 -9.21 22.43 24.35
CA PRO A 406 -10.07 22.14 25.50
C PRO A 406 -10.70 23.42 26.06
N ASN A 407 -11.92 23.31 26.58
CA ASN A 407 -12.60 24.36 27.33
C ASN A 407 -13.13 23.76 28.65
N PRO A 408 -12.54 24.06 29.82
CA PRO A 408 -11.50 25.07 30.08
C PRO A 408 -10.13 24.78 29.44
N THR A 409 -9.38 25.84 29.11
CA THR A 409 -8.01 25.77 28.54
C THR A 409 -6.94 26.20 29.55
N ASN A 410 -5.80 25.53 29.52
CA ASN A 410 -4.58 25.90 30.27
C ASN A 410 -3.64 26.82 29.47
N GLY A 411 -4.12 27.42 28.38
CA GLY A 411 -3.38 28.42 27.60
C GLY A 411 -3.18 28.08 26.13
N LEU A 412 -3.47 26.84 25.72
CA LEU A 412 -3.56 26.46 24.30
C LEU A 412 -5.00 26.07 23.98
N LEU A 413 -5.57 26.67 22.95
CA LEU A 413 -6.94 26.40 22.51
C LEU A 413 -6.93 26.06 21.02
N THR A 414 -7.35 24.86 20.68
CA THR A 414 -7.48 24.39 19.31
C THR A 414 -8.87 24.74 18.78
N LEU A 415 -8.90 25.44 17.65
CA LEU A 415 -10.06 25.57 16.80
C LEU A 415 -10.03 24.47 15.73
N GLN A 416 -11.17 23.86 15.46
CA GLN A 416 -11.34 22.88 14.40
C GLN A 416 -12.59 23.22 13.56
N GLY A 417 -12.67 22.75 12.32
CA GLY A 417 -13.81 23.00 11.42
C GLY A 417 -13.70 24.30 10.60
N LEU A 418 -12.48 24.83 10.41
CA LEU A 418 -12.22 26.04 9.62
C LEU A 418 -12.09 25.72 8.12
N SER A 419 -12.45 26.66 7.25
CA SER A 419 -12.34 26.52 5.79
C SER A 419 -10.89 26.68 5.30
N SER A 420 -10.49 25.93 4.28
CA SER A 420 -9.17 26.09 3.63
C SER A 420 -9.17 27.15 2.52
N SER A 421 -10.29 27.84 2.28
CA SER A 421 -10.48 28.74 1.12
C SER A 421 -10.68 30.21 1.48
N THR A 422 -10.89 30.56 2.76
CA THR A 422 -11.15 31.94 3.18
C THR A 422 -10.26 32.41 4.33
N ASN A 423 -10.05 33.73 4.47
CA ASN A 423 -9.27 34.29 5.56
C ASN A 423 -9.97 34.04 6.91
N GLN A 424 -9.18 33.64 7.89
CA GLN A 424 -9.66 33.27 9.21
C GLN A 424 -9.25 34.33 10.22
N ARG A 425 -10.18 34.74 11.09
CA ARG A 425 -9.95 35.73 12.14
C ARG A 425 -10.57 35.30 13.44
N VAL A 426 -9.83 35.51 14.52
CA VAL A 426 -10.27 35.26 15.88
C VAL A 426 -10.28 36.58 16.65
N GLU A 427 -11.31 36.75 17.48
CA GLU A 427 -11.44 37.81 18.46
C GLU A 427 -11.77 37.20 19.83
N LEU A 428 -11.04 37.57 20.90
CA LEU A 428 -11.49 37.29 22.27
C LEU A 428 -11.85 38.59 22.97
N ARG A 429 -12.98 38.54 23.66
CA ARG A 429 -13.50 39.63 24.48
C ARG A 429 -13.60 39.20 25.95
N ASP A 430 -13.32 40.10 26.87
CA ASP A 430 -13.56 39.86 28.29
C ASP A 430 -15.06 39.81 28.62
N ALA A 431 -15.40 39.47 29.87
CA ALA A 431 -16.80 39.39 30.32
C ALA A 431 -17.55 40.75 30.30
N GLN A 432 -16.86 41.86 30.04
CA GLN A 432 -17.46 43.19 29.83
C GLN A 432 -17.58 43.54 28.33
N GLY A 433 -17.20 42.64 27.43
CA GLY A 433 -17.28 42.80 25.97
C GLY A 433 -16.10 43.55 25.35
N LYS A 434 -15.07 43.91 26.14
CA LYS A 434 -13.88 44.59 25.64
C LYS A 434 -12.99 43.60 24.89
N LEU A 435 -12.57 43.96 23.68
CA LEU A 435 -11.63 43.18 22.88
C LEU A 435 -10.25 43.17 23.56
N ILE A 436 -9.70 41.98 23.81
CA ILE A 436 -8.43 41.78 24.50
C ILE A 436 -7.40 41.02 23.66
N PHE A 437 -7.84 40.26 22.67
CA PHE A 437 -6.98 39.52 21.74
C PHE A 437 -7.65 39.49 20.36
N SER A 438 -6.86 39.66 19.31
CA SER A 438 -7.31 39.40 17.95
C SER A 438 -6.14 38.92 17.10
N GLN A 439 -6.38 37.91 16.29
CA GLN A 439 -5.42 37.38 15.36
C GLN A 439 -6.13 37.04 14.04
N GLN A 440 -5.42 37.17 12.93
CA GLN A 440 -5.90 36.78 11.62
C GLN A 440 -4.83 35.97 10.91
N ARG A 441 -5.24 35.02 10.07
CA ARG A 441 -4.34 34.25 9.21
C ARG A 441 -4.98 33.98 7.83
N PRO A 442 -4.16 33.75 6.79
CA PRO A 442 -4.63 33.25 5.50
C PRO A 442 -5.27 31.86 5.64
N ALA A 443 -5.98 31.42 4.59
CA ALA A 443 -6.61 30.10 4.55
C ALA A 443 -5.54 28.99 4.46
N THR A 444 -5.17 28.40 5.60
CA THR A 444 -4.05 27.45 5.70
C THR A 444 -4.44 26.09 6.27
N GLY A 445 -5.74 25.80 6.42
CA GLY A 445 -6.25 24.49 6.85
C GLY A 445 -7.37 24.54 7.89
N ALA A 446 -7.87 23.34 8.23
CA ALA A 446 -9.08 23.16 9.05
C ALA A 446 -8.89 23.29 10.57
N SER A 447 -7.64 23.40 11.05
CA SER A 447 -7.32 23.54 12.47
C SER A 447 -6.44 24.76 12.76
N TRP A 448 -6.69 25.42 13.89
CA TRP A 448 -5.91 26.55 14.39
C TRP A 448 -5.66 26.45 15.89
N VAL A 449 -4.41 26.28 16.29
CA VAL A 449 -4.02 26.41 17.71
C VAL A 449 -3.77 27.87 18.05
N LEU A 450 -4.52 28.39 19.02
CA LEU A 450 -4.36 29.71 19.61
C LEU A 450 -3.53 29.60 20.89
N ASP A 451 -2.49 30.43 20.99
CA ASP A 451 -1.73 30.63 22.22
C ASP A 451 -2.34 31.77 23.04
N LEU A 452 -2.96 31.41 24.15
CA LEU A 452 -3.64 32.28 25.10
C LEU A 452 -2.85 32.39 26.41
N ASN A 453 -1.58 31.98 26.46
CA ASN A 453 -0.77 32.03 27.68
C ASN A 453 -0.54 33.44 28.22
N THR A 454 -0.68 34.46 27.36
CA THR A 454 -0.55 35.87 27.76
C THR A 454 -1.83 36.43 28.41
N LEU A 455 -2.93 35.68 28.40
CA LEU A 455 -4.19 36.09 29.03
C LEU A 455 -4.24 35.63 30.48
N ASN A 456 -4.80 36.47 31.36
CA ASN A 456 -5.05 36.10 32.75
C ASN A 456 -6.13 35.01 32.83
N ASN A 457 -6.17 34.28 33.95
CA ASN A 457 -7.22 33.30 34.20
C ASN A 457 -8.58 34.01 34.31
N GLY A 458 -9.61 33.46 33.65
CA GLY A 458 -10.91 34.12 33.54
C GLY A 458 -11.81 33.58 32.44
N LEU A 459 -13.04 34.10 32.39
CA LEU A 459 -14.03 33.82 31.35
C LEU A 459 -13.88 34.80 30.19
N TYR A 460 -13.86 34.29 28.97
CA TYR A 460 -13.75 35.05 27.74
C TYR A 460 -14.80 34.63 26.72
N ILE A 461 -15.23 35.56 25.88
CA ILE A 461 -16.08 35.26 24.72
C ILE A 461 -15.17 35.21 23.50
N LEU A 462 -15.01 34.00 22.95
CA LEU A 462 -14.31 33.73 21.70
C LEU A 462 -15.28 33.93 20.54
N THR A 463 -14.90 34.73 19.55
CA THR A 463 -15.57 34.82 18.25
C THR A 463 -14.59 34.42 17.15
N VAL A 464 -14.97 33.41 16.37
CA VAL A 464 -14.22 32.93 15.21
C VAL A 464 -14.97 33.33 13.95
N ILE A 465 -14.25 33.90 12.99
CA ILE A 465 -14.78 34.39 11.71
C ILE A 465 -13.98 33.68 10.62
N ASP A 466 -14.67 32.90 9.79
CA ASP A 466 -14.10 32.07 8.73
C ASP A 466 -14.88 32.35 7.45
N GLY A 467 -14.42 33.33 6.66
CA GLY A 467 -15.19 33.89 5.55
C GLY A 467 -16.46 34.57 6.07
N ASP A 468 -17.62 34.13 5.58
CA ASP A 468 -18.93 34.61 6.03
C ASP A 468 -19.40 33.94 7.34
N ARG A 469 -18.79 32.81 7.72
CA ARG A 469 -19.17 32.02 8.89
C ARG A 469 -18.73 32.70 10.17
N ARG A 470 -19.61 32.71 11.17
CA ARG A 470 -19.30 33.22 12.52
C ARG A 470 -19.66 32.22 13.60
N PHE A 471 -18.67 31.86 14.41
CA PHE A 471 -18.83 31.03 15.60
C PHE A 471 -18.55 31.86 16.85
N THR A 472 -19.31 31.66 17.92
CA THR A 472 -19.06 32.34 19.21
C THR A 472 -19.29 31.38 20.37
N GLU A 473 -18.31 31.28 21.26
CA GLU A 473 -18.35 30.41 22.43
C GLU A 473 -17.75 31.11 23.66
N SER A 474 -18.29 30.80 24.84
CA SER A 474 -17.67 31.17 26.12
C SER A 474 -16.55 30.20 26.46
N ILE A 475 -15.32 30.67 26.59
CA ILE A 475 -14.17 29.87 26.99
C ILE A 475 -13.66 30.26 28.39
N VAL A 476 -13.16 29.28 29.14
CA VAL A 476 -12.54 29.50 30.46
C VAL A 476 -11.03 29.27 30.35
N ARG A 477 -10.23 30.29 30.67
CA ARG A 477 -8.78 30.17 30.86
C ARG A 477 -8.51 29.86 32.33
N SER A 478 -7.97 28.68 32.64
CA SER A 478 -7.76 28.18 34.01
C SER A 478 -6.39 28.43 34.58
#